data_AF-A0A482RG38-F1
#
_entry.id   AF-A0A482RG38-F1
#
_cell.length_a   1.000
_cell.length_b   1.000
_cell.length_c   1.000
_cell.angle_alpha   90.00
_cell.angle_beta   90.00
_cell.angle_gamma   90.00
#
_symmetry.space_group_name_H-M   'P 1'
#
loop_
_entity.id
_entity.type
_entity.pdbx_description
1 polymer ?
#
loop_
_entity_poly.entity_id
_entity_poly.type
_entity_poly.pdbx_seq_one_letter_code
_entity_poly.pdbx_strand_id
1 'polypeptide(L)'
;MERHEKGANAPANPFDMLFGGGGGGRRRGPDVHVDMEVSLEELYNGGQRSARIGRNIICPKCRGTGAKGGEVTKCRACNGQGVRLVQQQMAPGFVVQMQETCPECGGRGNIAKAACPHCNGRKVVPDEK
;
A
#
# COMPACT_ATOMS: atom_id res chain seq x y z
N MET A 1 -1.47 42.09 -2.98
CA MET A 1 -0.98 42.55 -1.66
C MET A 1 -2.23 42.57 -0.80
N GLU A 2 -2.41 41.72 0.20
CA GLU A 2 -1.69 41.69 1.48
C GLU A 2 -1.63 40.29 2.10
N ARG A 3 -0.56 40.02 2.85
CA ARG A 3 -0.29 38.79 3.60
C ARG A 3 -1.05 38.81 4.93
N HIS A 4 -1.59 37.67 5.35
CA HIS A 4 -1.94 37.40 6.74
C HIS A 4 -1.14 36.18 7.24
N GLU A 5 -0.09 36.46 8.01
CA GLU A 5 0.56 35.53 8.94
C GLU A 5 -0.17 35.59 10.30
N LYS A 6 -0.66 34.43 10.77
CA LYS A 6 -0.86 34.05 12.19
C LYS A 6 -0.80 32.51 12.19
N GLY A 7 -0.01 31.79 12.98
CA GLY A 7 0.54 32.07 14.29
C GLY A 7 -0.03 31.04 15.28
N ALA A 8 0.86 30.15 15.75
CA ALA A 8 0.78 29.35 16.99
C ALA A 8 -0.05 28.05 17.04
N ASN A 9 0.68 26.99 17.42
CA ASN A 9 0.30 25.98 18.42
C ASN A 9 -1.11 25.40 18.35
N ALA A 10 -1.26 24.29 17.62
CA ALA A 10 -2.23 23.28 18.03
C ALA A 10 -1.71 22.61 19.30
N PRO A 11 -2.46 22.62 20.43
CA PRO A 11 -2.05 21.88 21.62
C PRO A 11 -1.97 20.40 21.25
N ALA A 12 -0.79 19.80 21.48
CA ALA A 12 -0.63 18.36 21.36
C ALA A 12 -1.61 17.70 22.33
N ASN A 13 -2.64 17.05 21.79
CA ASN A 13 -3.58 16.31 22.63
C ASN A 13 -2.78 15.22 23.36
N PRO A 14 -2.86 15.13 24.70
CA PRO A 14 -2.17 14.09 25.47
C PRO A 14 -2.63 12.66 25.08
N PHE A 15 -3.79 12.55 24.44
CA PHE A 15 -4.29 11.31 23.84
C PHE A 15 -3.55 10.91 22.54
N ASP A 16 -3.13 11.87 21.70
CA ASP A 16 -2.36 11.59 20.48
C ASP A 16 -0.94 11.09 20.82
N MET A 17 -0.38 11.53 21.93
CA MET A 17 0.97 11.15 22.38
C MET A 17 1.00 9.77 23.07
N LEU A 18 -0.12 9.34 23.67
CA LEU A 18 -0.27 8.03 24.32
C LEU A 18 -0.71 6.92 23.35
N PHE A 19 -1.49 7.25 22.32
CA PHE A 19 -2.02 6.28 21.34
C PHE A 19 -1.41 6.42 19.93
N GLY A 20 -0.42 7.29 19.75
CA GLY A 20 0.22 7.63 18.47
C GLY A 20 1.07 6.54 17.81
N GLY A 21 0.86 5.27 18.14
CA GLY A 21 1.70 4.15 17.70
C GLY A 21 0.99 3.03 16.94
N GLY A 22 -0.26 3.19 16.49
CA GLY A 22 -1.03 2.05 15.94
C GLY A 22 -2.08 2.34 14.87
N GLY A 23 -2.16 3.56 14.35
CA GLY A 23 -3.15 3.95 13.35
C GLY A 23 -2.64 3.78 11.92
N GLY A 24 -2.41 2.54 11.49
CA GLY A 24 -2.17 2.24 10.07
C GLY A 24 -3.42 2.53 9.25
N GLY A 25 -3.69 3.81 8.97
CA GLY A 25 -4.78 4.22 8.08
C GLY A 25 -4.67 3.44 6.78
N ARG A 26 -5.78 2.86 6.34
CA ARG A 26 -5.85 2.16 5.05
C ARG A 26 -5.31 3.11 3.97
N ARG A 27 -4.14 2.80 3.42
CA ARG A 27 -3.55 3.57 2.33
C ARG A 27 -4.51 3.53 1.15
N ARG A 28 -5.21 4.64 0.90
CA ARG A 28 -6.07 4.79 -0.27
C ARG A 28 -5.18 4.93 -1.50
N GLY A 29 -5.55 4.25 -2.59
CA GLY A 29 -4.89 4.45 -3.88
C GLY A 29 -5.20 5.84 -4.46
N PRO A 30 -4.44 6.27 -5.48
CA PRO A 30 -4.74 7.50 -6.20
C PRO A 30 -6.08 7.40 -6.94
N ASP A 31 -6.77 8.53 -7.07
CA ASP A 31 -8.01 8.63 -7.84
C ASP A 31 -7.73 8.65 -9.35
N VAL A 32 -8.71 8.22 -10.15
CA VAL A 32 -8.65 8.25 -11.62
C VAL A 32 -9.66 9.26 -12.14
N HIS A 33 -9.18 10.23 -12.91
CA HIS A 33 -10.02 11.24 -13.57
C HIS A 33 -10.21 10.88 -15.04
N VAL A 34 -11.46 10.96 -15.52
CA VAL A 34 -11.83 10.71 -16.92
C VAL A 34 -12.69 11.87 -17.38
N ASP A 35 -12.12 12.72 -18.23
CA ASP A 35 -12.84 13.82 -18.86
C ASP A 35 -13.65 13.29 -20.04
N MET A 36 -14.93 13.66 -20.10
CA MET A 36 -15.84 13.25 -21.17
C MET A 36 -16.44 14.49 -21.82
N GLU A 37 -16.16 14.66 -23.12
CA GLU A 37 -16.81 15.69 -23.92
C GLU A 37 -18.27 15.29 -24.19
N VAL A 38 -19.18 16.23 -24.02
CA VAL A 38 -20.62 16.05 -24.25
C VAL A 38 -21.15 17.19 -25.12
N SER A 39 -22.08 16.87 -26.01
CA SER A 39 -22.79 17.90 -26.78
C SER A 39 -23.91 18.52 -25.95
N LEU A 40 -24.31 19.77 -26.26
CA LEU A 40 -25.42 20.44 -25.58
C LEU A 40 -26.75 19.70 -25.78
N GLU A 41 -26.92 19.05 -26.94
CA GLU A 41 -28.11 18.28 -27.29
C GLU A 41 -28.24 17.02 -26.43
N GLU A 42 -27.14 16.29 -26.21
CA GLU A 42 -27.10 15.13 -25.31
C GLU A 42 -27.26 15.55 -23.84
N LEU A 43 -26.76 16.73 -23.46
CA LEU A 43 -26.94 17.26 -22.12
C LEU A 43 -28.42 17.63 -21.85
N TYR A 44 -29.11 18.15 -22.86
CA TYR A 44 -30.51 18.58 -22.75
C TYR A 44 -31.50 17.40 -22.84
N ASN A 45 -31.30 16.50 -23.80
CA ASN A 45 -32.20 15.36 -24.05
C ASN A 45 -31.86 14.13 -23.19
N GLY A 46 -30.69 14.13 -22.55
CA GLY A 46 -30.12 12.96 -21.90
C GLY A 46 -29.46 12.01 -22.91
N GLY A 47 -28.26 11.53 -22.58
CA GLY A 47 -27.51 10.57 -23.40
C GLY A 47 -26.79 9.54 -22.54
N GLN A 48 -26.55 8.35 -23.09
CA GLN A 48 -25.69 7.34 -22.48
C GLN A 48 -24.37 7.26 -23.25
N ARG A 49 -23.26 7.42 -22.55
CA ARG A 49 -21.90 7.21 -23.08
C ARG A 49 -21.17 6.20 -22.21
N SER A 50 -20.49 5.24 -22.85
CA SER A 50 -19.68 4.24 -22.16
C SER A 50 -18.24 4.75 -21.99
N ALA A 51 -17.77 4.87 -20.76
CA ALA A 51 -16.35 5.08 -20.45
C ALA A 51 -15.66 3.73 -20.24
N ARG A 52 -14.47 3.54 -20.82
CA ARG A 52 -13.60 2.38 -20.54
C ARG A 52 -12.51 2.82 -19.57
N ILE A 53 -12.45 2.19 -18.41
CA ILE A 53 -11.50 2.51 -17.35
C ILE A 53 -10.58 1.31 -17.14
N GLY A 54 -9.29 1.52 -17.43
CA GLY A 54 -8.23 0.58 -17.06
C GLY A 54 -7.88 0.72 -15.58
N ARG A 55 -7.97 -0.37 -14.82
CA ARG A 55 -7.60 -0.42 -13.40
C ARG A 55 -6.81 -1.68 -13.08
N ASN A 56 -6.00 -1.62 -12.04
CA ASN A 56 -5.32 -2.81 -11.52
C ASN A 56 -6.20 -3.50 -10.49
N ILE A 57 -6.60 -4.74 -10.75
CA ILE A 57 -7.31 -5.57 -9.77
C ILE A 57 -6.36 -6.55 -9.10
N ILE A 58 -6.73 -6.99 -7.90
CA ILE A 58 -6.02 -8.09 -7.24
C ILE A 58 -6.15 -9.34 -8.11
N CYS A 59 -5.02 -10.00 -8.38
CA CYS A 59 -4.98 -11.19 -9.21
C CYS A 59 -5.95 -12.26 -8.65
N PRO A 60 -6.97 -12.68 -9.41
CA PRO A 60 -8.01 -13.58 -8.92
C PRO A 60 -7.45 -14.99 -8.66
N LYS A 61 -6.44 -15.41 -9.41
CA LYS A 61 -5.82 -16.74 -9.29
C LYS A 61 -5.00 -16.93 -8.02
N CYS A 62 -4.33 -15.88 -7.54
CA CYS A 62 -3.51 -15.96 -6.33
C CYS A 62 -4.06 -15.16 -5.15
N ARG A 63 -5.18 -14.44 -5.33
CA ARG A 63 -5.82 -13.58 -4.32
C ARG A 63 -4.83 -12.64 -3.62
N GLY A 64 -3.91 -12.05 -4.40
CA GLY A 64 -2.90 -11.12 -3.87
C GLY A 64 -1.70 -11.74 -3.15
N THR A 65 -1.59 -13.07 -3.06
CA THR A 65 -0.40 -13.73 -2.49
C THR A 65 0.82 -13.64 -3.40
N GLY A 66 0.61 -13.65 -4.73
CA GLY A 66 1.68 -13.70 -5.73
C GLY A 66 2.26 -15.11 -5.93
N ALA A 67 1.72 -16.12 -5.25
CA ALA A 67 2.18 -17.51 -5.34
C ALA A 67 1.30 -18.35 -6.28
N LYS A 68 1.90 -19.39 -6.87
CA LYS A 68 1.17 -20.42 -7.64
C LYS A 68 0.16 -21.11 -6.71
N GLY A 69 -1.11 -21.14 -7.11
CA GLY A 69 -2.19 -21.71 -6.31
C GLY A 69 -2.48 -20.99 -4.99
N GLY A 70 -1.84 -19.84 -4.72
CA GLY A 70 -1.94 -19.16 -3.43
C GLY A 70 -1.17 -19.81 -2.29
N GLU A 71 -0.37 -20.85 -2.56
CA GLU A 71 0.38 -21.57 -1.54
C GLU A 71 1.62 -20.78 -1.11
N VAL A 72 1.62 -20.31 0.13
CA VAL A 72 2.74 -19.59 0.73
C VAL A 72 3.16 -20.25 2.03
N THR A 73 4.46 -20.31 2.26
CA THR A 73 5.04 -20.81 3.51
C THR A 73 5.49 -19.65 4.39
N LYS A 74 5.26 -19.76 5.69
CA LYS A 74 5.73 -18.77 6.66
C LYS A 74 7.25 -18.65 6.60
N CYS A 75 7.76 -17.43 6.51
CA CYS A 75 9.20 -17.18 6.53
C CYS A 75 9.74 -17.58 7.90
N ARG A 76 10.62 -18.60 7.95
CA ARG A 76 11.23 -19.09 9.19
C ARG A 76 12.16 -18.06 9.83
N ALA A 77 12.79 -17.27 8.97
CA ALA A 77 13.76 -16.26 9.34
C ALA A 77 13.22 -15.06 10.12
N CYS A 78 11.98 -14.65 9.84
CA CYS A 78 11.30 -13.57 10.57
C CYS A 78 10.06 -14.08 11.30
N ASN A 79 9.82 -15.40 11.33
CA ASN A 79 8.63 -16.01 11.91
C ASN A 79 7.33 -15.31 11.47
N GLY A 80 7.21 -14.95 10.20
CA GLY A 80 6.01 -14.29 9.65
C GLY A 80 5.92 -12.77 9.87
N GLN A 81 6.85 -12.17 10.62
CA GLN A 81 6.81 -10.74 10.96
C GLN A 81 7.21 -9.81 9.80
N GLY A 82 7.94 -10.32 8.81
CA GLY A 82 8.45 -9.51 7.69
C GLY A 82 9.67 -8.65 8.05
N VAL A 83 9.96 -8.45 9.33
CA VAL A 83 11.12 -7.72 9.84
C VAL A 83 11.99 -8.59 10.74
N ARG A 84 13.29 -8.30 10.80
CA ARG A 84 14.23 -8.89 11.76
C ARG A 84 14.80 -7.78 12.65
N LEU A 85 15.07 -8.10 13.91
CA LEU A 85 15.70 -7.18 14.84
C LEU A 85 17.21 -7.41 14.80
N VAL A 86 17.97 -6.37 14.48
CA VAL A 86 19.44 -6.42 14.40
C VAL A 86 20.00 -5.45 15.43
N GLN A 87 20.95 -5.91 16.23
CA GLN A 87 21.67 -5.06 17.17
C GLN A 87 22.85 -4.43 16.45
N GLN A 88 22.81 -3.11 16.26
CA GLN A 88 23.92 -2.36 15.69
C GLN A 88 24.60 -1.53 16.78
N GLN A 89 25.92 -1.62 16.85
CA GLN A 89 26.72 -0.81 17.75
C GLN A 89 26.99 0.54 17.11
N MET A 90 26.34 1.58 17.64
CA MET A 90 26.43 2.95 17.11
C MET A 90 27.59 3.72 17.75
N ALA A 91 27.93 3.41 19.00
CA ALA A 91 29.08 3.97 19.71
C ALA A 91 29.61 3.00 20.79
N PRO A 92 30.83 3.21 21.32
CA PRO A 92 31.33 2.43 22.46
C PRO A 92 30.33 2.47 23.63
N GLY A 93 29.84 1.31 24.06
CA GLY A 93 28.83 1.20 25.11
C GLY A 93 27.39 1.50 24.69
N PHE A 94 27.12 1.87 23.44
CA PHE A 94 25.77 2.19 22.94
C PHE A 94 25.37 1.25 21.80
N VAL A 95 24.53 0.26 22.13
CA VAL A 95 23.94 -0.69 21.17
C VAL A 95 22.46 -0.36 20.97
N VAL A 96 22.05 -0.22 19.71
CA VAL A 96 20.65 0.04 19.34
C VAL A 96 20.10 -1.18 18.63
N GLN A 97 18.88 -1.57 18.97
CA GLN A 97 18.16 -2.62 18.28
C GLN A 97 17.32 -1.99 17.16
N MET A 98 17.72 -2.22 15.91
CA MET A 98 17.04 -1.68 14.73
C MET A 98 16.15 -2.75 14.09
N GLN A 99 15.01 -2.34 13.55
CA GLN A 99 14.19 -3.21 12.71
C GLN A 99 14.67 -3.11 11.26
N GLU A 100 15.16 -4.22 10.74
CA GLU A 100 15.54 -4.36 9.35
C GLU A 100 14.50 -5.20 8.60
N THR A 101 14.26 -4.86 7.33
CA THR A 101 13.36 -5.67 6.48
C THR A 101 13.97 -7.04 6.27
N CYS A 102 13.21 -8.11 6.52
CA CYS A 102 13.73 -9.47 6.39
C CYS A 102 14.14 -9.74 4.93
N PRO A 103 15.43 -10.04 4.65
CA PRO A 103 15.93 -10.20 3.29
C PRO A 103 15.34 -11.43 2.59
N GLU A 104 15.08 -12.52 3.32
CA GLU A 104 14.53 -13.75 2.76
C GLU A 104 13.12 -13.61 2.19
N CYS A 105 12.25 -12.81 2.82
CA CYS A 105 10.89 -12.60 2.34
C CYS A 105 10.67 -11.22 1.71
N GLY A 106 11.66 -10.32 1.76
CA GLY A 106 11.56 -8.93 1.33
C GLY A 106 10.42 -8.17 2.03
N GLY A 107 10.27 -8.35 3.35
CA GLY A 107 9.22 -7.70 4.13
C GLY A 107 7.85 -8.39 4.11
N ARG A 108 7.66 -9.45 3.33
CA ARG A 108 6.33 -10.06 3.13
C ARG A 108 5.86 -10.98 4.25
N GLY A 109 6.76 -11.44 5.13
CA GLY A 109 6.49 -12.44 6.17
C GLY A 109 6.29 -13.87 5.65
N ASN A 110 5.97 -14.03 4.37
CA ASN A 110 5.76 -15.32 3.71
C ASN A 110 6.63 -15.46 2.47
N ILE A 111 7.01 -16.71 2.16
CA ILE A 111 7.81 -17.09 1.00
C ILE A 111 6.95 -17.95 0.08
N ALA A 112 6.88 -17.58 -1.19
CA ALA A 112 6.21 -18.36 -2.23
C ALA A 112 7.19 -19.38 -2.81
N LYS A 113 6.82 -20.66 -2.85
CA LYS A 113 7.64 -21.70 -3.49
C LYS A 113 7.76 -21.50 -5.01
N ALA A 114 6.68 -21.05 -5.63
CA ALA A 114 6.62 -20.73 -7.05
C ALA A 114 5.81 -19.45 -7.27
N ALA A 115 6.27 -18.60 -8.18
CA ALA A 115 5.53 -17.40 -8.57
C ALA A 115 4.20 -17.76 -9.25
N CYS A 116 3.18 -16.94 -9.04
CA CYS A 116 1.90 -17.11 -9.74
C CYS A 116 2.09 -16.92 -11.25
N PRO A 117 1.72 -17.88 -12.12
CA PRO A 117 1.89 -17.76 -13.56
C PRO A 117 0.99 -16.69 -14.20
N HIS A 118 -0.08 -16.28 -13.51
CA HIS A 118 -1.05 -15.32 -14.04
C HIS A 118 -0.62 -13.86 -13.82
N CYS A 119 0.05 -13.56 -12.70
CA CYS A 119 0.53 -12.21 -12.40
C CYS A 119 2.06 -12.11 -12.31
N ASN A 120 2.78 -13.21 -12.57
CA ASN A 120 4.23 -13.31 -12.44
C ASN A 120 4.76 -12.79 -11.09
N GLY A 121 4.03 -13.05 -10.01
CA GLY A 121 4.37 -12.58 -8.66
C GLY A 121 4.01 -11.11 -8.37
N ARG A 122 3.46 -10.36 -9.32
CA ARG A 122 3.06 -8.94 -9.15
C ARG A 122 1.79 -8.75 -8.32
N LYS A 123 1.04 -9.82 -8.03
CA LYS A 123 -0.18 -9.83 -7.20
C LYS A 123 -1.39 -9.10 -7.77
N VAL A 124 -1.20 -8.21 -8.75
CA VAL A 124 -2.25 -7.49 -9.47
C VAL A 124 -2.22 -7.85 -10.95
N VAL A 125 -3.35 -7.63 -11.62
CA VAL A 125 -3.50 -7.72 -13.08
C VAL A 125 -4.29 -6.54 -13.61
N PRO A 126 -4.00 -6.06 -14.83
CA PRO A 126 -4.81 -5.05 -15.48
C PRO A 126 -6.21 -5.60 -15.80
N ASP A 127 -7.22 -4.80 -15.53
CA ASP A 127 -8.64 -5.03 -15.78
C ASP A 127 -9.17 -3.81 -16.52
N GLU A 128 -9.80 -4.02 -17.67
CA GLU A 128 -10.50 -2.97 -18.40
C GLU A 128 -12.00 -3.16 -18.19
N LYS A 129 -12.67 -2.15 -17.65
CA LYS A 129 -14.11 -2.18 -17.40
C LYS A 129 -14.83 -0.98 -18.00
#